data_AF-A0A9P3FHG1-F1
#
_entry.id   AF-A0A9P3FHG1-F1
#
_cell.length_a   1.000
_cell.length_b   1.000
_cell.length_c   1.000
_cell.angle_alpha   90.00
_cell.angle_beta   90.00
_cell.angle_gamma   90.00
#
_symmetry.space_group_name_H-M   'P 1'
#
loop_
_entity.id
_entity.type
_entity.pdbx_description
1 polymer ?
#
loop_
_entity_poly.entity_id
_entity_poly.type
_entity_poly.pdbx_seq_one_letter_code
_entity_poly.pdbx_strand_id
1 'polypeptide(L)'
;MSIFPSSALLHCPSPPNGIDFPTHWHRFTNVPNFWICSKCYTEYIASSPLLITLCERFHDDPLPGTTSYCDFNTARAKQLLQKTLRTGNADVLLASARKRSEIPMCEGETGVRGRKGLKWWGLREVEGFVVCEACFEDWVVATSWAERFYLRDRTEHGVDDMWNCDLAVPFIRRSLLQYAARTAWQDFVGACRRSLAAPACSGPVVMRGSSRWFRPARPQRLAKMMVCETCFLNYAGGLAVAGKFEEVNSLPLEAETECTCTLTRPAFRACSDALLAKRYDLWHEHVSEMIAEPVCSTGANADVEWYVLPDPDDSSVEVQEFDVCVACYSGLFTATEYGHVLRRKRYPIGTERICDFSAVASRSRQYLLQWRRMNFVGDTNGFARYVKRVSLLPPCPGSSPVKSRRWYGMDEFYFCESCYEEIGRGSYFAASFTIQDDTQTEAYCDMYTDNMRSRYVLACRGRDLSAFISYCQRRAQVWKLCIDNPEVSAQMQTSAQQDLGNMDVTSTRDIGTRRSQGDASWCPPSAGAEAIHRHAQGQGRLSMINPSNPVHLAIWKQWAEME
;
A
#
# COMPACT_ATOMS: atom_id res chain seq x y z
N MET A 1 -2.54 -29.03 -5.97
CA MET A 1 -1.73 -28.49 -7.09
C MET A 1 -0.92 -27.33 -6.54
N SER A 2 0.38 -27.25 -6.82
CA SER A 2 1.25 -26.17 -6.29
C SER A 2 0.79 -24.82 -6.85
N ILE A 3 0.21 -23.97 -6.00
CA ILE A 3 -0.34 -22.63 -6.34
C ILE A 3 0.78 -21.57 -6.44
N PHE A 4 2.05 -22.00 -6.34
CA PHE A 4 3.19 -21.11 -6.14
C PHE A 4 3.90 -20.79 -7.46
N PRO A 5 4.29 -19.54 -7.69
CA PRO A 5 5.11 -19.20 -8.84
C PRO A 5 6.45 -19.95 -8.76
N SER A 6 6.76 -20.68 -9.83
CA SER A 6 8.01 -21.43 -9.97
C SER A 6 9.22 -20.54 -10.24
N SER A 7 8.98 -19.26 -10.59
CA SER A 7 10.00 -18.27 -10.95
C SER A 7 10.43 -17.41 -9.76
N ALA A 8 11.67 -16.91 -9.83
CA ALA A 8 12.12 -15.84 -8.94
C ALA A 8 11.29 -14.57 -9.18
N LEU A 9 11.09 -13.77 -8.13
CA LEU A 9 10.47 -12.45 -8.26
C LEU A 9 11.25 -11.58 -9.25
N LEU A 10 10.57 -10.70 -9.97
CA LEU A 10 11.17 -9.70 -10.88
C LEU A 10 11.74 -8.51 -10.12
N HIS A 11 11.14 -8.18 -8.97
CA HIS A 11 11.52 -7.06 -8.12
C HIS A 11 11.72 -7.51 -6.68
N CYS A 12 12.64 -6.86 -5.98
CA CYS A 12 12.83 -7.10 -4.56
C CYS A 12 11.75 -6.36 -3.75
N PRO A 13 11.02 -7.03 -2.84
CA PRO A 13 10.13 -6.36 -1.90
C PRO A 13 10.97 -5.56 -0.90
N SER A 14 10.87 -4.24 -0.95
CA SER A 14 11.65 -3.34 -0.09
C SER A 14 10.79 -2.15 0.31
N PRO A 15 10.85 -1.67 1.56
CA PRO A 15 10.00 -0.57 2.02
C PRO A 15 10.09 0.67 1.11
N PRO A 16 8.94 1.27 0.76
CA PRO A 16 7.57 0.93 1.22
C PRO A 16 6.87 -0.19 0.42
N ASN A 17 7.50 -0.72 -0.63
CA ASN A 17 6.92 -1.67 -1.57
C ASN A 17 7.22 -3.14 -1.20
N GLY A 18 6.54 -3.69 -0.19
CA GLY A 18 6.63 -5.12 0.17
C GLY A 18 5.71 -6.04 -0.66
N ILE A 19 5.48 -7.27 -0.21
CA ILE A 19 4.51 -8.20 -0.82
C ILE A 19 3.56 -8.80 0.21
N ASP A 20 2.32 -9.04 -0.19
CA ASP A 20 1.19 -9.50 0.61
C ASP A 20 0.56 -10.78 0.03
N PHE A 21 1.34 -11.52 -0.76
CA PHE A 21 0.91 -12.77 -1.40
C PHE A 21 1.92 -13.91 -1.19
N PRO A 22 1.47 -15.18 -1.25
CA PRO A 22 2.34 -16.33 -1.05
C PRO A 22 3.48 -16.41 -2.07
N THR A 23 4.70 -16.67 -1.60
CA THR A 23 5.87 -16.88 -2.48
C THR A 23 7.00 -17.63 -1.79
N HIS A 24 8.02 -17.96 -2.57
CA HIS A 24 9.26 -18.54 -2.07
C HIS A 24 10.22 -17.48 -1.55
N TRP A 25 10.76 -17.78 -0.38
CA TRP A 25 11.78 -16.99 0.30
C TRP A 25 12.98 -17.86 0.62
N HIS A 26 14.08 -17.21 0.96
CA HIS A 26 15.33 -17.83 1.37
C HIS A 26 15.78 -17.22 2.70
N ARG A 27 16.57 -17.96 3.45
CA ARG A 27 17.17 -17.51 4.70
C ARG A 27 18.47 -18.23 4.93
N PHE A 28 19.33 -17.68 5.78
CA PHE A 28 20.50 -18.43 6.24
C PHE A 28 20.07 -19.53 7.20
N THR A 29 20.62 -20.75 7.05
CA THR A 29 20.19 -21.92 7.84
C THR A 29 20.27 -21.68 9.36
N ASN A 30 21.23 -20.87 9.81
CA ASN A 30 21.42 -20.53 11.23
C ASN A 30 20.78 -19.19 11.65
N VAL A 31 20.02 -18.53 10.76
CA VAL A 31 19.33 -17.25 11.03
C VAL A 31 17.93 -17.28 10.40
N PRO A 32 16.98 -18.04 11.01
CA PRO A 32 15.68 -18.33 10.38
C PRO A 32 14.76 -17.11 10.22
N ASN A 33 15.03 -16.03 10.94
CA ASN A 33 14.24 -14.80 10.94
C ASN A 33 14.84 -13.70 10.03
N PHE A 34 15.88 -14.00 9.26
CA PHE A 34 16.45 -13.07 8.28
C PHE A 34 16.01 -13.46 6.87
N TRP A 35 15.09 -12.68 6.29
CA TRP A 35 14.35 -13.07 5.11
C TRP A 35 14.95 -12.49 3.83
N ILE A 36 15.20 -13.35 2.86
CA ILE A 36 15.82 -13.03 1.58
C ILE A 36 14.83 -13.40 0.48
N CYS A 37 14.41 -12.41 -0.31
CA CYS A 37 13.49 -12.68 -1.42
C CYS A 37 14.18 -13.48 -2.54
N SER A 38 13.39 -14.20 -3.34
CA SER A 38 13.93 -15.02 -4.45
C SER A 38 14.69 -14.22 -5.51
N LYS A 39 14.35 -12.93 -5.72
CA LYS A 39 15.11 -12.01 -6.57
C LYS A 39 16.53 -11.81 -6.04
N CYS A 40 16.67 -11.40 -4.77
CA CYS A 40 17.98 -11.19 -4.15
C CYS A 40 18.78 -12.49 -4.05
N TYR A 41 18.13 -13.61 -3.75
CA TYR A 41 18.80 -14.90 -3.74
C TYR A 41 19.40 -15.22 -5.13
N THR A 42 18.60 -15.09 -6.19
CA THR A 42 19.04 -15.39 -7.56
C THR A 42 20.16 -14.47 -8.02
N GLU A 43 20.07 -13.17 -7.71
CA GLU A 43 21.09 -12.19 -8.13
C GLU A 43 22.40 -12.28 -7.36
N TYR A 44 22.36 -12.53 -6.05
CA TYR A 44 23.52 -12.31 -5.17
C TYR A 44 24.05 -13.57 -4.50
N ILE A 45 23.25 -14.64 -4.39
CA ILE A 45 23.57 -15.82 -3.57
C ILE A 45 23.74 -17.07 -4.43
N ALA A 46 22.82 -17.32 -5.36
CA ALA A 46 22.72 -18.58 -6.11
C ALA A 46 23.99 -18.91 -6.93
N SER A 47 24.75 -17.91 -7.36
CA SER A 47 25.99 -18.08 -8.12
C SER A 47 27.25 -18.19 -7.25
N SER A 48 27.15 -17.98 -5.93
CA SER A 48 28.28 -18.03 -5.01
C SER A 48 28.42 -19.41 -4.37
N PRO A 49 29.52 -20.14 -4.61
CA PRO A 49 29.75 -21.47 -4.02
C PRO A 49 29.76 -21.46 -2.49
N LEU A 50 30.19 -20.35 -1.88
CA LEU A 50 30.19 -20.19 -0.43
C LEU A 50 28.80 -19.92 0.13
N LEU A 51 28.04 -19.01 -0.49
CA LEU A 51 26.78 -18.54 0.09
C LEU A 51 25.62 -19.51 -0.19
N ILE A 52 25.64 -20.20 -1.33
CA ILE A 52 24.59 -21.16 -1.68
C ILE A 52 24.46 -22.27 -0.62
N THR A 53 25.57 -22.71 -0.04
CA THR A 53 25.58 -23.76 0.99
C THR A 53 25.12 -23.28 2.36
N LEU A 54 24.95 -21.97 2.55
CA LEU A 54 24.54 -21.36 3.81
C LEU A 54 23.06 -20.98 3.82
N CYS A 55 22.37 -21.14 2.69
CA CYS A 55 20.98 -20.73 2.53
C CYS A 55 20.05 -21.94 2.35
N GLU A 56 18.88 -21.83 2.94
CA GLU A 56 17.76 -22.73 2.69
C GLU A 56 16.56 -21.96 2.12
N ARG A 57 15.74 -22.66 1.35
CA ARG A 57 14.48 -22.14 0.82
C ARG A 57 13.35 -22.47 1.79
N PHE A 58 12.46 -21.51 2.00
CA PHE A 58 11.20 -21.72 2.71
C PHE A 58 10.05 -21.05 1.94
N HIS A 59 8.84 -21.27 2.43
CA HIS A 59 7.63 -20.69 1.88
C HIS A 59 6.98 -19.78 2.91
N ASP A 60 6.59 -18.59 2.47
CA ASP A 60 5.79 -17.66 3.27
C ASP A 60 4.44 -17.43 2.60
N ASP A 61 3.41 -17.42 3.42
CA ASP A 61 2.04 -17.06 3.06
C ASP A 61 1.63 -15.95 4.04
N PRO A 62 1.70 -14.66 3.66
CA PRO A 62 1.36 -13.57 4.56
C PRO A 62 -0.13 -13.61 4.93
N LEU A 63 -0.46 -13.15 6.13
CA LEU A 63 -1.88 -12.97 6.51
C LEU A 63 -2.48 -11.77 5.77
N PRO A 64 -3.80 -11.77 5.49
CA PRO A 64 -4.48 -10.59 4.97
C PRO A 64 -4.14 -9.31 5.75
N GLY A 65 -3.82 -8.23 5.04
CA GLY A 65 -3.40 -6.97 5.65
C GLY A 65 -1.96 -6.92 6.17
N THR A 66 -1.20 -8.02 6.08
CA THR A 66 0.24 -8.03 6.40
C THR A 66 1.08 -7.88 5.14
N THR A 67 2.32 -7.42 5.31
CA THR A 67 3.26 -7.22 4.21
C THR A 67 4.64 -7.71 4.60
N SER A 68 5.23 -8.55 3.75
CA SER A 68 6.57 -9.12 3.91
C SER A 68 7.60 -8.31 3.11
N TYR A 69 8.81 -8.16 3.66
CA TYR A 69 9.91 -7.40 3.07
C TYR A 69 11.19 -8.24 3.03
N CYS A 70 12.10 -7.90 2.12
CA CYS A 70 13.43 -8.49 2.04
C CYS A 70 14.41 -7.74 2.94
N ASP A 71 15.07 -8.46 3.84
CA ASP A 71 16.11 -7.92 4.74
C ASP A 71 17.47 -7.78 4.07
N PHE A 72 17.65 -8.43 2.93
CA PHE A 72 18.95 -8.49 2.24
C PHE A 72 19.21 -7.29 1.33
N ASN A 73 18.17 -6.58 0.87
CA ASN A 73 18.34 -5.48 -0.09
C ASN A 73 18.64 -4.13 0.57
N THR A 74 19.56 -4.12 1.54
CA THR A 74 19.98 -2.93 2.28
C THR A 74 21.41 -2.54 1.91
N ALA A 75 21.79 -1.28 2.16
CA ALA A 75 23.16 -0.83 1.90
C ALA A 75 24.17 -1.63 2.74
N ARG A 76 23.84 -1.91 4.00
CA ARG A 76 24.70 -2.69 4.90
C ARG A 76 24.86 -4.13 4.44
N ALA A 77 23.77 -4.83 4.11
CA ALA A 77 23.83 -6.20 3.63
C ALA A 77 24.67 -6.32 2.35
N LYS A 78 24.49 -5.39 1.39
CA LYS A 78 25.31 -5.34 0.15
C LYS A 78 26.79 -5.07 0.44
N GLN A 79 27.11 -4.16 1.36
CA GLN A 79 28.49 -3.89 1.77
C GLN A 79 29.16 -5.14 2.38
N LEU A 80 28.44 -5.85 3.26
CA LEU A 80 28.95 -7.07 3.91
C LEU A 80 29.03 -8.25 2.96
N LEU A 81 28.12 -8.36 1.98
CA LEU A 81 28.21 -9.31 0.88
C LEU A 81 29.51 -9.10 0.09
N GLN A 82 29.82 -7.87 -0.32
CA GLN A 82 31.05 -7.57 -1.05
C GLN A 82 32.32 -7.86 -0.23
N LYS A 83 32.27 -7.69 1.09
CA LYS A 83 33.37 -8.12 1.97
C LYS A 83 33.48 -9.65 1.98
N THR A 84 32.37 -10.35 2.16
CA THR A 84 32.29 -11.82 2.21
C THR A 84 32.84 -12.47 0.95
N LEU A 85 32.43 -11.97 -0.23
CA LEU A 85 32.90 -12.49 -1.52
C LEU A 85 34.40 -12.27 -1.73
N ARG A 86 34.96 -11.17 -1.23
CA ARG A 86 36.41 -10.89 -1.32
C ARG A 86 37.25 -11.72 -0.36
N THR A 87 36.75 -11.97 0.85
CA THR A 87 37.51 -12.67 1.90
C THR A 87 37.25 -14.17 1.95
N GLY A 88 36.21 -14.66 1.28
CA GLY A 88 35.76 -16.06 1.40
C GLY A 88 35.23 -16.41 2.80
N ASN A 89 34.86 -15.42 3.61
CA ASN A 89 34.40 -15.61 4.99
C ASN A 89 33.06 -14.88 5.18
N ALA A 90 32.03 -15.62 5.61
CA ALA A 90 30.66 -15.12 5.77
C ALA A 90 30.30 -14.72 7.21
N ASP A 91 31.21 -14.84 8.19
CA ASP A 91 30.89 -14.70 9.62
C ASP A 91 30.33 -13.31 9.95
N VAL A 92 30.91 -12.26 9.37
CA VAL A 92 30.47 -10.87 9.60
C VAL A 92 29.08 -10.64 8.99
N LEU A 93 28.80 -11.23 7.82
CA LEU A 93 27.47 -11.14 7.19
C LEU A 93 26.43 -11.89 8.02
N LEU A 94 26.74 -13.11 8.47
CA LEU A 94 25.85 -13.93 9.31
C LEU A 94 25.59 -13.29 10.67
N ALA A 95 26.61 -12.70 11.30
CA ALA A 95 26.45 -11.96 12.56
C ALA A 95 25.54 -10.74 12.37
N SER A 96 25.70 -10.00 11.27
CA SER A 96 24.82 -8.89 10.93
C SER A 96 23.39 -9.35 10.67
N ALA A 97 23.20 -10.47 9.95
CA ALA A 97 21.89 -11.05 9.69
C ALA A 97 21.19 -11.46 10.99
N ARG A 98 21.92 -12.11 11.91
CA ARG A 98 21.41 -12.50 13.24
C ARG A 98 20.93 -11.27 14.02
N LYS A 99 21.80 -10.27 14.17
CA LYS A 99 21.45 -9.00 14.84
C LYS A 99 20.22 -8.36 14.20
N ARG A 100 20.17 -8.29 12.86
CA ARG A 100 19.07 -7.64 12.15
C ARG A 100 17.73 -8.36 12.33
N SER A 101 17.75 -9.68 12.46
CA SER A 101 16.56 -10.51 12.66
C SER A 101 15.91 -10.36 14.04
N GLU A 102 16.61 -9.76 15.00
CA GLU A 102 16.10 -9.44 16.34
C GLU A 102 15.50 -8.03 16.40
N ILE A 103 15.68 -7.23 15.34
CA ILE A 103 15.23 -5.83 15.27
C ILE A 103 13.91 -5.76 14.47
N PRO A 104 12.84 -5.17 15.04
CA PRO A 104 11.58 -4.97 14.31
C PRO A 104 11.77 -4.18 13.02
N MET A 105 10.97 -4.49 12.00
CA MET A 105 10.99 -3.74 10.75
C MET A 105 10.61 -2.28 10.97
N CYS A 106 11.11 -1.41 10.09
CA CYS A 106 10.70 -0.02 10.05
C CYS A 106 9.22 0.07 9.64
N GLU A 107 8.39 0.69 10.49
CA GLU A 107 6.96 0.95 10.22
C GLU A 107 6.74 2.12 9.24
N GLY A 108 7.82 2.76 8.77
CA GLY A 108 7.78 3.85 7.80
C GLY A 108 6.86 5.00 8.19
N GLU A 109 5.92 5.31 7.29
CA GLU A 109 4.92 6.38 7.42
C GLU A 109 3.77 6.04 8.38
N THR A 110 3.57 4.75 8.72
CA THR A 110 2.60 4.37 9.77
C THR A 110 3.06 4.87 11.13
N GLY A 111 4.38 4.93 11.33
CA GLY A 111 4.98 5.39 12.57
C GLY A 111 4.84 4.39 13.72
N VAL A 112 5.43 4.74 14.84
CA VAL A 112 5.47 3.93 16.06
C VAL A 112 5.04 4.79 17.23
N ARG A 113 4.18 4.27 18.10
CA ARG A 113 3.86 4.89 19.39
C ARG A 113 4.95 4.64 20.45
N GLY A 114 5.18 5.59 21.36
CA GLY A 114 6.23 5.53 22.37
C GLY A 114 6.22 4.32 23.27
N ARG A 115 5.03 3.78 23.59
CA ARG A 115 4.87 2.57 24.41
C ARG A 115 5.59 1.31 23.89
N LYS A 116 5.98 1.26 22.60
CA LYS A 116 6.72 0.11 22.04
C LYS A 116 8.19 0.05 22.51
N GLY A 117 8.73 1.11 23.14
CA GLY A 117 10.07 1.10 23.74
C GLY A 117 11.25 0.90 22.76
N LEU A 118 11.03 1.21 21.48
CA LEU A 118 12.03 1.05 20.42
C LEU A 118 13.19 2.06 20.59
N LYS A 119 14.36 1.71 20.09
CA LYS A 119 15.50 2.63 20.04
C LYS A 119 15.40 3.56 18.83
N TRP A 120 15.77 4.81 19.06
CA TRP A 120 15.73 5.88 18.07
C TRP A 120 17.01 6.68 18.08
N TRP A 121 17.48 7.07 16.90
CA TRP A 121 18.65 7.89 16.70
C TRP A 121 18.24 9.26 16.17
N GLY A 122 18.85 10.31 16.70
CA GLY A 122 18.64 11.69 16.27
C GLY A 122 19.88 12.30 15.62
N LEU A 123 19.67 13.49 15.04
CA LEU A 123 20.73 14.38 14.56
C LEU A 123 20.66 15.68 15.31
N ARG A 124 21.78 16.09 15.94
CA ARG A 124 21.78 17.32 16.76
C ARG A 124 21.55 18.56 15.91
N GLU A 125 21.97 18.53 14.65
CA GLU A 125 21.82 19.65 13.73
C GLU A 125 20.43 19.71 13.06
N VAL A 126 19.57 18.70 13.24
CA VAL A 126 18.24 18.64 12.61
C VAL A 126 17.19 18.33 13.67
N GLU A 127 16.52 19.37 14.15
CA GLU A 127 15.43 19.24 15.10
C GLU A 127 14.31 18.34 14.56
N GLY A 128 13.79 17.46 15.43
CA GLY A 128 12.72 16.53 15.08
C GLY A 128 13.16 15.29 14.29
N PHE A 129 14.42 15.24 13.83
CA PHE A 129 14.91 14.10 13.05
C PHE A 129 15.04 12.83 13.89
N VAL A 130 14.44 11.73 13.43
CA VAL A 130 14.42 10.43 14.11
C VAL A 130 14.59 9.26 13.14
N VAL A 131 15.44 8.31 13.52
CA VAL A 131 15.73 7.09 12.78
C VAL A 131 15.53 5.89 13.68
N CYS A 132 14.73 4.92 13.24
CA CYS A 132 14.52 3.68 13.98
C CYS A 132 15.75 2.75 13.91
N GLU A 133 15.85 1.81 14.86
CA GLU A 133 16.96 0.84 14.93
C GLU A 133 17.19 0.08 13.63
N ALA A 134 16.13 -0.35 12.94
CA ALA A 134 16.24 -1.03 11.65
C ALA A 134 16.94 -0.15 10.61
N CYS A 135 16.48 1.09 10.41
CA CYS A 135 17.07 1.98 9.41
C CYS A 135 18.48 2.43 9.79
N PHE A 136 18.79 2.55 11.08
CA PHE A 136 20.13 2.83 11.55
C PHE A 136 21.10 1.70 11.15
N GLU A 137 20.76 0.45 11.46
CA GLU A 137 21.59 -0.72 11.11
C GLU A 137 21.69 -0.94 9.59
N ASP A 138 20.58 -0.77 8.87
CA ASP A 138 20.49 -1.08 7.44
C ASP A 138 21.18 -0.05 6.54
N TRP A 139 21.17 1.23 6.95
CA TRP A 139 21.58 2.36 6.10
C TRP A 139 22.66 3.24 6.72
N VAL A 140 22.59 3.56 8.02
CA VAL A 140 23.57 4.45 8.66
C VAL A 140 24.88 3.74 8.92
N VAL A 141 24.84 2.53 9.50
CA VAL A 141 26.03 1.69 9.77
C VAL A 141 26.75 1.27 8.49
N ALA A 142 26.09 1.36 7.33
CA ALA A 142 26.72 1.16 6.03
C ALA A 142 27.67 2.33 5.64
N THR A 143 27.61 3.45 6.35
CA THR A 143 28.40 4.66 6.10
C THR A 143 29.44 4.90 7.21
N SER A 144 30.38 5.81 6.98
CA SER A 144 31.34 6.27 8.00
C SER A 144 30.74 7.26 9.01
N TRP A 145 29.42 7.46 9.01
CA TRP A 145 28.77 8.52 9.80
C TRP A 145 27.98 8.02 11.00
N ALA A 146 28.05 6.73 11.34
CA ALA A 146 27.32 6.15 12.48
C ALA A 146 27.51 6.93 13.79
N GLU A 147 28.72 7.41 14.07
CA GLU A 147 29.06 8.18 15.27
C GLU A 147 28.44 9.58 15.31
N ARG A 148 27.96 10.10 14.18
CA ARG A 148 27.30 11.42 14.11
C ARG A 148 25.84 11.37 14.55
N PHE A 149 25.26 10.17 14.62
CA PHE A 149 23.91 9.95 15.09
C PHE A 149 23.97 9.61 16.58
N TYR A 150 23.17 10.29 17.40
CA TYR A 150 23.11 10.01 18.83
C TYR A 150 21.88 9.18 19.16
N LEU A 151 22.01 8.23 20.07
CA LEU A 151 20.87 7.52 20.62
C LEU A 151 20.03 8.50 21.45
N ARG A 152 18.75 8.65 21.11
CA ARG A 152 17.80 9.50 21.86
C ARG A 152 17.40 8.82 23.16
N ASP A 153 17.07 9.61 24.17
CA ASP A 153 16.50 9.09 25.40
C ASP A 153 15.11 8.50 25.10
N ARG A 154 14.80 7.33 25.65
CA ARG A 154 13.51 6.67 25.48
C ARG A 154 12.36 7.50 26.03
N THR A 155 12.62 8.35 27.01
CA THR A 155 11.64 9.26 27.60
C THR A 155 11.24 10.41 26.67
N GLU A 156 12.02 10.70 25.63
CA GLU A 156 11.68 11.72 24.62
C GLU A 156 10.53 11.27 23.71
N HIS A 157 10.27 9.96 23.61
CA HIS A 157 9.16 9.41 22.85
C HIS A 157 7.99 9.17 23.80
N GLY A 158 7.15 10.18 23.97
CA GLY A 158 5.97 10.13 24.85
C GLY A 158 5.07 8.94 24.52
N VAL A 159 4.33 8.44 25.51
CA VAL A 159 3.50 7.22 25.39
C VAL A 159 2.54 7.29 24.19
N ASP A 160 2.00 8.48 23.94
CA ASP A 160 1.02 8.77 22.89
C ASP A 160 1.63 9.48 21.66
N ASP A 161 2.91 9.83 21.72
CA ASP A 161 3.63 10.39 20.57
C ASP A 161 3.73 9.34 19.47
N MET A 162 3.58 9.79 18.22
CA MET A 162 3.81 8.99 17.03
C MET A 162 5.09 9.46 16.34
N TRP A 163 6.09 8.58 16.26
CA TRP A 163 7.33 8.86 15.54
C TRP A 163 7.41 8.05 14.24
N ASN A 164 7.76 8.75 13.17
CA ASN A 164 7.96 8.19 11.83
C ASN A 164 9.45 8.20 11.52
N CYS A 165 9.98 7.11 10.95
CA CYS A 165 11.41 7.05 10.64
C CYS A 165 11.73 7.92 9.41
N ASP A 166 12.59 8.92 9.57
CA ASP A 166 12.98 9.81 8.47
C ASP A 166 13.79 9.09 7.39
N LEU A 167 14.50 8.00 7.71
CA LEU A 167 15.16 7.16 6.71
C LEU A 167 14.22 6.20 5.98
N ALA A 168 12.93 6.16 6.32
CA ALA A 168 11.93 5.56 5.46
C ALA A 168 11.65 6.44 4.22
N VAL A 169 11.89 7.75 4.33
CA VAL A 169 11.71 8.70 3.22
C VAL A 169 12.79 8.45 2.16
N PRO A 170 12.42 8.09 0.91
CA PRO A 170 13.37 7.75 -0.14
C PRO A 170 14.40 8.85 -0.41
N PHE A 171 14.00 10.13 -0.35
CA PHE A 171 14.91 11.26 -0.56
C PHE A 171 16.02 11.33 0.50
N ILE A 172 15.67 11.24 1.77
CA ILE A 172 16.63 11.30 2.89
C ILE A 172 17.57 10.09 2.82
N ARG A 173 17.03 8.89 2.62
CA ARG A 173 17.82 7.65 2.48
C ARG A 173 18.80 7.71 1.32
N ARG A 174 18.38 8.19 0.15
CA ARG A 174 19.29 8.39 -1.00
C ARG A 174 20.36 9.44 -0.68
N SER A 175 19.96 10.57 -0.10
CA SER A 175 20.88 11.65 0.27
C SER A 175 21.94 11.18 1.25
N LEU A 176 21.58 10.37 2.25
CA LEU A 176 22.53 9.75 3.19
C LEU A 176 23.65 9.01 2.44
N LEU A 177 23.28 8.08 1.55
CA LEU A 177 24.27 7.26 0.85
C LEU A 177 25.13 8.08 -0.12
N GLN A 178 24.52 9.01 -0.85
CA GLN A 178 25.23 9.83 -1.83
C GLN A 178 26.22 10.80 -1.19
N TYR A 179 25.80 11.52 -0.15
CA TYR A 179 26.65 12.49 0.50
C TYR A 179 27.69 11.82 1.41
N ALA A 180 27.39 10.67 2.01
CA ALA A 180 28.37 9.88 2.75
C ALA A 180 29.55 9.47 1.86
N ALA A 181 29.28 9.03 0.63
CA ALA A 181 30.31 8.66 -0.34
C ALA A 181 31.23 9.82 -0.74
N ARG A 182 30.80 11.08 -0.55
CA ARG A 182 31.56 12.30 -0.86
C ARG A 182 32.02 13.04 0.39
N THR A 183 31.81 12.48 1.58
CA THR A 183 32.11 13.10 2.88
C THR A 183 31.42 14.48 3.07
N ALA A 184 30.27 14.68 2.43
CA ALA A 184 29.54 15.95 2.39
C ALA A 184 28.45 16.03 3.48
N TRP A 185 28.85 16.03 4.76
CA TRP A 185 27.92 15.99 5.89
C TRP A 185 26.89 17.13 5.88
N GLN A 186 27.32 18.36 5.61
CA GLN A 186 26.44 19.54 5.65
C GLN A 186 25.36 19.50 4.57
N ASP A 187 25.66 18.91 3.41
CA ASP A 187 24.67 18.73 2.34
C ASP A 187 23.60 17.72 2.75
N PHE A 188 23.98 16.65 3.47
CA PHE A 188 23.03 15.71 4.05
C PHE A 188 22.13 16.37 5.11
N VAL A 189 22.71 17.14 6.03
CA VAL A 189 21.95 17.91 7.03
C VAL A 189 20.96 18.87 6.33
N GLY A 190 21.40 19.55 5.27
CA GLY A 190 20.55 20.42 4.45
C GLY A 190 19.39 19.65 3.78
N ALA A 191 19.67 18.46 3.24
CA ALA A 191 18.66 17.59 2.65
C ALA A 191 17.61 17.13 3.68
N CYS A 192 18.03 16.75 4.88
CA CYS A 192 17.12 16.40 5.98
C CYS A 192 16.22 17.60 6.33
N ARG A 193 16.80 18.78 6.60
CA ARG A 193 16.02 19.98 6.93
C ARG A 193 15.01 20.33 5.84
N ARG A 194 15.41 20.24 4.57
CA ARG A 194 14.51 20.48 3.43
C ARG A 194 13.35 19.48 3.40
N SER A 195 13.63 18.20 3.63
CA SER A 195 12.61 17.15 3.64
C SER A 195 11.63 17.32 4.79
N LEU A 196 12.13 17.62 6.00
CA LEU A 196 11.30 17.81 7.20
C LEU A 196 10.47 19.11 7.13
N ALA A 197 10.97 20.13 6.45
CA ALA A 197 10.25 21.38 6.21
C ALA A 197 9.22 21.28 5.07
N ALA A 198 9.30 20.23 4.22
CA ALA A 198 8.38 20.06 3.12
C ALA A 198 7.00 19.60 3.64
N PRO A 199 5.91 20.27 3.25
CA PRO A 199 4.57 19.87 3.66
C PRO A 199 4.19 18.53 3.05
N ALA A 200 3.48 17.71 3.82
CA ALA A 200 3.06 16.39 3.38
C ALA A 200 2.13 16.49 2.15
N CYS A 201 2.12 15.47 1.30
CA CYS A 201 1.29 15.49 0.10
C CYS A 201 -0.18 15.22 0.47
N SER A 202 -1.03 16.25 0.51
CA SER A 202 -2.47 16.12 0.85
C SER A 202 -3.33 15.46 -0.24
N GLY A 203 -2.71 14.91 -1.29
CA GLY A 203 -3.42 14.13 -2.30
C GLY A 203 -4.02 14.97 -3.43
N PRO A 204 -5.28 14.70 -3.85
CA PRO A 204 -5.81 15.16 -5.11
C PRO A 204 -6.20 16.64 -5.14
N VAL A 205 -6.35 17.32 -4.00
CA VAL A 205 -6.70 18.74 -3.97
C VAL A 205 -5.87 19.42 -2.90
N VAL A 206 -4.99 20.32 -3.34
CA VAL A 206 -4.06 21.08 -2.49
C VAL A 206 -4.28 22.56 -2.76
N MET A 207 -4.45 23.37 -1.70
CA MET A 207 -4.65 24.81 -1.82
C MET A 207 -3.39 25.50 -2.35
N ARG A 208 -3.58 26.51 -3.20
CA ARG A 208 -2.50 27.36 -3.74
C ARG A 208 -1.59 27.89 -2.61
N GLY A 209 -0.27 27.75 -2.77
CA GLY A 209 0.73 28.26 -1.81
C GLY A 209 1.06 27.33 -0.63
N SER A 210 0.34 26.21 -0.47
CA SER A 210 0.62 25.24 0.61
C SER A 210 1.81 24.32 0.35
N SER A 211 2.39 24.33 -0.86
CA SER A 211 3.60 23.58 -1.21
C SER A 211 4.33 24.27 -2.36
N ARG A 212 5.63 24.00 -2.50
CA ARG A 212 6.37 24.29 -3.74
C ARG A 212 5.99 23.26 -4.79
N TRP A 213 5.91 23.69 -6.04
CA TRP A 213 5.45 22.86 -7.15
C TRP A 213 6.50 22.73 -8.24
N PHE A 214 6.58 21.56 -8.82
CA PHE A 214 7.57 21.19 -9.83
C PHE A 214 6.88 20.58 -11.05
N ARG A 215 7.51 20.77 -12.21
CA ARG A 215 7.10 20.14 -13.47
C ARG A 215 8.31 19.91 -14.38
N PRO A 216 8.20 19.07 -15.42
CA PRO A 216 9.25 18.95 -16.44
C PRO A 216 9.65 20.32 -17.03
N ALA A 217 10.96 20.56 -17.14
CA ALA A 217 11.53 21.78 -17.68
C ALA A 217 11.45 21.82 -19.22
N ARG A 218 11.72 22.99 -19.80
CA ARG A 218 11.83 23.13 -21.27
C ARG A 218 13.01 22.31 -21.82
N PRO A 219 12.91 21.76 -23.05
CA PRO A 219 11.79 21.85 -24.00
C PRO A 219 10.65 20.84 -23.74
N GLN A 220 10.86 19.86 -22.86
CA GLN A 220 9.96 18.76 -22.53
C GLN A 220 8.83 19.17 -21.56
N ARG A 221 8.42 20.43 -21.56
CA ARG A 221 7.49 20.97 -20.57
C ARG A 221 6.09 20.37 -20.72
N LEU A 222 5.55 19.85 -19.60
CA LEU A 222 4.16 19.37 -19.50
C LEU A 222 3.37 20.29 -18.59
N ALA A 223 2.64 21.25 -19.18
CA ALA A 223 2.00 22.33 -18.43
C ALA A 223 0.94 21.85 -17.42
N LYS A 224 0.25 20.75 -17.73
CA LYS A 224 -0.76 20.12 -16.86
C LYS A 224 -0.17 19.18 -15.80
N MET A 225 1.15 18.92 -15.85
CA MET A 225 1.82 18.12 -14.83
C MET A 225 2.25 19.00 -13.67
N MET A 226 1.77 18.69 -12.47
CA MET A 226 2.10 19.41 -11.24
C MET A 226 2.50 18.41 -10.17
N VAL A 227 3.72 18.53 -9.65
CA VAL A 227 4.25 17.65 -8.61
C VAL A 227 4.59 18.49 -7.39
N CYS A 228 4.01 18.18 -6.23
CA CYS A 228 4.34 18.89 -4.99
C CYS A 228 5.79 18.61 -4.57
N GLU A 229 6.35 19.43 -3.69
CA GLU A 229 7.74 19.30 -3.26
C GLU A 229 8.06 17.92 -2.71
N THR A 230 7.22 17.38 -1.82
CA THR A 230 7.45 16.09 -1.17
C THR A 230 7.52 14.96 -2.20
N CYS A 231 6.57 14.90 -3.15
CA CYS A 231 6.63 13.90 -4.21
C CYS A 231 7.82 14.14 -5.16
N PHE A 232 8.17 15.40 -5.46
CA PHE A 232 9.36 15.71 -6.27
C PHE A 232 10.64 15.20 -5.58
N LEU A 233 10.80 15.48 -4.29
CA LEU A 233 11.95 15.02 -3.51
C LEU A 233 12.02 13.48 -3.50
N ASN A 234 10.90 12.82 -3.24
CA ASN A 234 10.84 11.35 -3.16
C ASN A 234 11.12 10.65 -4.49
N TYR A 235 10.70 11.22 -5.63
CA TYR A 235 10.87 10.60 -6.95
C TYR A 235 12.10 11.06 -7.71
N ALA A 236 12.47 12.34 -7.62
CA ALA A 236 13.55 12.94 -8.39
C ALA A 236 14.68 13.51 -7.51
N GLY A 237 14.38 13.95 -6.29
CA GLY A 237 15.35 14.56 -5.37
C GLY A 237 16.60 13.70 -5.17
N GLY A 238 17.77 14.33 -5.32
CA GLY A 238 19.09 13.68 -5.23
C GLY A 238 19.46 12.84 -6.46
N LEU A 239 18.62 12.76 -7.49
CA LEU A 239 18.92 12.06 -8.74
C LEU A 239 19.27 13.05 -9.85
N ALA A 240 20.00 12.58 -10.86
CA ALA A 240 20.34 13.41 -12.03
C ALA A 240 19.10 13.96 -12.75
N VAL A 241 17.98 13.22 -12.70
CA VAL A 241 16.71 13.61 -13.28
C VAL A 241 16.09 14.85 -12.62
N ALA A 242 16.49 15.22 -11.39
CA ALA A 242 16.02 16.45 -10.74
C ALA A 242 16.30 17.69 -11.60
N GLY A 243 17.43 17.72 -12.32
CA GLY A 243 17.78 18.81 -13.23
C GLY A 243 16.89 18.92 -14.47
N LYS A 244 16.00 17.94 -14.71
CA LYS A 244 14.99 17.97 -15.77
C LYS A 244 13.66 18.57 -15.32
N PHE A 245 13.58 19.06 -14.09
CA PHE A 245 12.39 19.73 -13.55
C PHE A 245 12.70 21.21 -13.28
N GLU A 246 11.66 22.02 -13.43
CA GLU A 246 11.66 23.43 -13.03
C GLU A 246 10.64 23.64 -11.90
N GLU A 247 10.97 24.53 -10.97
CA GLU A 247 10.00 25.02 -9.98
C GLU A 247 8.99 25.94 -10.67
N VAL A 248 7.72 25.80 -10.31
CA VAL A 248 6.62 26.58 -10.84
C VAL A 248 6.42 27.82 -9.99
N ASN A 249 7.08 28.92 -10.38
CA ASN A 249 7.05 30.19 -9.67
C ASN A 249 5.70 30.93 -9.75
N SER A 250 4.88 30.61 -10.75
CA SER A 250 3.54 31.18 -10.92
C SER A 250 2.62 30.11 -11.49
N LEU A 251 1.61 29.72 -10.71
CA LEU A 251 0.54 28.85 -11.21
C LEU A 251 -0.32 29.62 -12.23
N PRO A 252 -0.88 28.98 -13.27
CA PRO A 252 -1.79 29.63 -14.22
C PRO A 252 -2.95 30.35 -13.50
N LEU A 253 -3.42 31.47 -14.05
CA LEU A 253 -4.55 32.23 -13.50
C LEU A 253 -5.86 31.42 -13.46
N GLU A 254 -6.03 30.46 -14.39
CA GLU A 254 -7.21 29.61 -14.56
C GLU A 254 -7.27 28.42 -13.57
N ALA A 255 -6.21 28.19 -12.79
CA ALA A 255 -6.24 27.23 -11.69
C ALA A 255 -6.88 27.90 -10.47
N GLU A 256 -8.22 27.97 -10.47
CA GLU A 256 -9.02 28.44 -9.34
C GLU A 256 -8.69 27.60 -8.10
N THR A 257 -7.84 28.14 -7.21
CA THR A 257 -7.59 27.70 -5.82
C THR A 257 -7.03 26.29 -5.56
N GLU A 258 -7.20 25.32 -6.47
CA GLU A 258 -6.94 23.90 -6.24
C GLU A 258 -5.89 23.34 -7.22
N CYS A 259 -4.89 22.62 -6.69
CA CYS A 259 -3.86 21.92 -7.46
C CYS A 259 -3.79 20.45 -7.04
N THR A 260 -3.79 19.53 -8.00
CA THR A 260 -3.63 18.10 -7.76
C THR A 260 -2.19 17.67 -7.99
N CYS A 261 -1.55 16.99 -7.03
CA CYS A 261 -0.26 16.37 -7.28
C CYS A 261 -0.43 15.17 -8.22
N THR A 262 0.15 15.24 -9.43
CA THR A 262 0.04 14.21 -10.46
C THR A 262 0.54 12.85 -9.99
N LEU A 263 1.56 12.80 -9.13
CA LEU A 263 2.15 11.55 -8.62
C LEU A 263 1.30 10.84 -7.56
N THR A 264 0.17 11.42 -7.16
CA THR A 264 -0.82 10.73 -6.30
C THR A 264 -1.64 9.69 -7.07
N ARG A 265 -1.64 9.75 -8.40
CA ARG A 265 -2.38 8.84 -9.28
C ARG A 265 -1.57 7.55 -9.49
N PRO A 266 -2.17 6.35 -9.31
CA PRO A 266 -1.44 5.07 -9.39
C PRO A 266 -0.65 4.86 -10.68
N ALA A 267 -1.22 5.20 -11.84
CA ALA A 267 -0.54 5.04 -13.13
C ALA A 267 0.72 5.91 -13.27
N PHE A 268 0.65 7.17 -12.83
CA PHE A 268 1.80 8.08 -12.83
C PHE A 268 2.87 7.63 -11.85
N ARG A 269 2.45 7.11 -10.69
CA ARG A 269 3.34 6.57 -9.67
C ARG A 269 4.12 5.36 -10.20
N ALA A 270 3.41 4.37 -10.74
CA ALA A 270 4.00 3.16 -11.32
C ALA A 270 4.95 3.49 -12.47
N CYS A 271 4.54 4.36 -13.40
CA CYS A 271 5.40 4.83 -14.49
C CYS A 271 6.68 5.50 -13.96
N SER A 272 6.55 6.35 -12.94
CA SER A 272 7.68 7.06 -12.35
C SER A 272 8.63 6.12 -11.61
N ASP A 273 8.11 5.16 -10.84
CA ASP A 273 8.90 4.12 -10.17
C ASP A 273 9.66 3.25 -11.18
N ALA A 274 9.05 2.93 -12.32
CA ALA A 274 9.63 2.10 -13.35
C ALA A 274 10.71 2.84 -14.16
N LEU A 275 10.43 4.08 -14.58
CA LEU A 275 11.16 4.73 -15.67
C LEU A 275 11.87 6.03 -15.29
N LEU A 276 11.34 6.87 -14.37
CA LEU A 276 11.79 8.26 -14.21
C LEU A 276 13.31 8.37 -14.00
N ALA A 277 13.86 7.54 -13.11
CA ALA A 277 15.28 7.56 -12.78
C ALA A 277 16.17 6.78 -13.78
N LYS A 278 15.58 5.94 -14.66
CA LYS A 278 16.30 4.97 -15.50
C LYS A 278 16.25 5.30 -16.99
N ARG A 279 15.07 5.70 -17.49
CA ARG A 279 14.74 5.96 -18.90
C ARG A 279 13.82 7.19 -18.96
N TYR A 280 14.40 8.38 -18.75
CA TYR A 280 13.63 9.63 -18.64
C TYR A 280 12.83 9.96 -19.91
N ASP A 281 13.40 9.75 -21.10
CA ASP A 281 12.69 10.09 -22.35
C ASP A 281 11.45 9.20 -22.55
N LEU A 282 11.55 7.91 -22.21
CA LEU A 282 10.41 6.99 -22.24
C LEU A 282 9.38 7.33 -21.14
N TRP A 283 9.84 7.72 -19.95
CA TRP A 283 8.95 8.24 -18.91
C TRP A 283 8.18 9.47 -19.39
N HIS A 284 8.86 10.40 -20.06
CA HIS A 284 8.27 11.62 -20.59
C HIS A 284 7.21 11.30 -21.64
N GLU A 285 7.50 10.40 -22.59
CA GLU A 285 6.56 9.94 -23.61
C GLU A 285 5.26 9.39 -22.99
N HIS A 286 5.36 8.46 -22.04
CA HIS A 286 4.19 7.91 -21.36
C HIS A 286 3.43 8.98 -20.56
N VAL A 287 4.12 9.86 -19.83
CA VAL A 287 3.48 10.91 -19.04
C VAL A 287 2.79 11.94 -19.94
N SER A 288 3.37 12.27 -21.09
CA SER A 288 2.75 13.11 -22.12
C SER A 288 1.42 12.51 -22.60
N GLU A 289 1.41 11.22 -22.94
CA GLU A 289 0.21 10.50 -23.34
C GLU A 289 -0.84 10.50 -22.21
N MET A 290 -0.46 10.12 -20.99
CA MET A 290 -1.37 10.07 -19.84
C MET A 290 -2.01 11.43 -19.49
N ILE A 291 -1.32 12.54 -19.77
CA ILE A 291 -1.79 13.90 -19.47
C ILE A 291 -2.68 14.49 -20.57
N ALA A 292 -2.53 14.00 -21.81
CA ALA A 292 -3.41 14.39 -22.91
C ALA A 292 -4.84 13.87 -22.69
N GLU A 293 -4.98 12.77 -21.95
CA GLU A 293 -6.22 12.04 -21.70
C GLU A 293 -7.06 12.64 -20.56
N PRO A 294 -8.38 12.39 -20.53
CA PRO A 294 -9.22 12.71 -19.39
C PRO A 294 -8.71 12.13 -18.07
N VAL A 295 -8.99 12.82 -16.98
CA VAL A 295 -8.49 12.42 -15.66
C VAL A 295 -9.17 11.11 -15.23
N CYS A 296 -8.36 10.09 -14.91
CA CYS A 296 -8.82 8.78 -14.42
C CYS A 296 -9.31 8.83 -12.96
N SER A 297 -10.17 9.79 -12.64
CA SER A 297 -10.79 9.96 -11.32
C SER A 297 -12.16 10.65 -11.36
N THR A 298 -12.61 11.15 -12.51
CA THR A 298 -13.80 12.03 -12.61
C THR A 298 -15.10 11.32 -12.96
N GLY A 299 -15.10 9.98 -13.07
CA GLY A 299 -16.31 9.20 -13.38
C GLY A 299 -16.19 8.47 -14.72
N ALA A 300 -17.34 8.30 -15.38
CA ALA A 300 -17.40 7.63 -16.67
C ALA A 300 -16.91 8.56 -17.80
N ASN A 301 -16.18 8.01 -18.76
CA ASN A 301 -15.73 8.70 -19.96
C ASN A 301 -16.36 8.04 -21.18
N ALA A 302 -16.77 8.85 -22.16
CA ALA A 302 -17.19 8.40 -23.48
C ALA A 302 -16.20 8.86 -24.54
N ASP A 303 -16.25 8.25 -25.73
CA ASP A 303 -15.52 8.68 -26.92
C ASP A 303 -13.98 8.73 -26.78
N VAL A 304 -13.44 7.96 -25.82
CA VAL A 304 -12.01 7.76 -25.62
C VAL A 304 -11.59 6.34 -26.02
N GLU A 305 -10.29 6.13 -26.12
CA GLU A 305 -9.75 4.80 -26.37
C GLU A 305 -9.73 3.97 -25.10
N TRP A 306 -10.12 2.71 -25.22
CA TRP A 306 -10.19 1.77 -24.12
C TRP A 306 -9.30 0.56 -24.39
N TYR A 307 -8.89 -0.08 -23.30
CA TYR A 307 -8.12 -1.31 -23.34
C TYR A 307 -8.86 -2.36 -22.53
N VAL A 308 -9.06 -3.52 -23.15
CA VAL A 308 -9.75 -4.67 -22.55
C VAL A 308 -8.79 -5.82 -22.36
N LEU A 309 -9.11 -6.67 -21.40
CA LEU A 309 -8.36 -7.88 -21.12
C LEU A 309 -8.92 -9.03 -21.98
N PRO A 310 -8.11 -9.70 -22.82
CA PRO A 310 -8.52 -10.93 -23.49
C PRO A 310 -8.84 -12.02 -22.47
N ASP A 311 -9.79 -12.90 -22.78
CA ASP A 311 -10.11 -14.03 -21.93
C ASP A 311 -8.90 -15.00 -21.90
N PRO A 312 -8.42 -15.42 -20.70
CA PRO A 312 -7.27 -16.31 -20.57
C PRO A 312 -7.47 -17.70 -21.15
N ASP A 313 -8.72 -18.14 -21.35
CA ASP A 313 -9.06 -19.45 -21.91
C ASP A 313 -9.40 -19.38 -23.41
N ASP A 314 -9.84 -18.21 -23.91
CA ASP A 314 -10.10 -17.93 -25.32
C ASP A 314 -9.77 -16.48 -25.70
N SER A 315 -8.57 -16.26 -26.24
CA SER A 315 -8.10 -14.92 -26.61
C SER A 315 -8.92 -14.20 -27.69
N SER A 316 -9.87 -14.88 -28.34
CA SER A 316 -10.80 -14.25 -29.30
C SER A 316 -11.93 -13.49 -28.62
N VAL A 317 -12.17 -13.76 -27.33
CA VAL A 317 -13.19 -13.11 -26.50
C VAL A 317 -12.50 -12.23 -25.45
N GLU A 318 -13.20 -11.22 -24.97
CA GLU A 318 -12.75 -10.32 -23.90
C GLU A 318 -13.40 -10.67 -22.56
N VAL A 319 -12.71 -10.36 -21.46
CA VAL A 319 -13.30 -10.37 -20.13
C VAL A 319 -14.31 -9.23 -20.03
N GLN A 320 -15.55 -9.57 -19.67
CA GLN A 320 -16.64 -8.61 -19.53
C GLN A 320 -16.45 -7.71 -18.30
N GLU A 321 -16.97 -6.48 -18.39
CA GLU A 321 -16.96 -5.50 -17.29
C GLU A 321 -15.55 -5.26 -16.71
N PHE A 322 -14.56 -5.23 -17.59
CA PHE A 322 -13.20 -4.81 -17.27
C PHE A 322 -12.59 -3.93 -18.37
N ASP A 323 -12.45 -2.65 -18.08
CA ASP A 323 -11.94 -1.63 -18.98
C ASP A 323 -10.82 -0.80 -18.34
N VAL A 324 -9.79 -0.55 -19.13
CA VAL A 324 -8.64 0.24 -18.72
C VAL A 324 -8.54 1.45 -19.64
N CYS A 325 -8.53 2.66 -19.07
CA CYS A 325 -8.31 3.87 -19.85
C CYS A 325 -6.85 3.98 -20.32
N VAL A 326 -6.61 4.81 -21.35
CA VAL A 326 -5.27 5.09 -21.89
C VAL A 326 -4.27 5.44 -20.79
N ALA A 327 -4.64 6.28 -19.81
CA ALA A 327 -3.72 6.69 -18.75
C ALA A 327 -3.24 5.50 -17.89
N CYS A 328 -4.15 4.61 -17.51
CA CYS A 328 -3.81 3.41 -16.74
C CYS A 328 -3.10 2.37 -17.60
N TYR A 329 -3.47 2.21 -18.88
CA TYR A 329 -2.74 1.36 -19.82
C TYR A 329 -1.28 1.81 -19.96
N SER A 330 -1.08 3.10 -20.22
CA SER A 330 0.26 3.68 -20.42
C SER A 330 1.12 3.52 -19.17
N GLY A 331 0.62 3.96 -18.01
CA GLY A 331 1.41 3.98 -16.78
C GLY A 331 1.52 2.65 -16.02
N LEU A 332 0.50 1.79 -16.03
CA LEU A 332 0.51 0.52 -15.30
C LEU A 332 0.96 -0.66 -16.17
N PHE A 333 0.71 -0.65 -17.48
CA PHE A 333 1.03 -1.81 -18.33
C PHE A 333 2.21 -1.53 -19.26
N THR A 334 2.17 -0.47 -20.08
CA THR A 334 3.25 -0.27 -21.06
C THR A 334 4.56 0.15 -20.40
N ALA A 335 4.53 1.08 -19.43
CA ALA A 335 5.72 1.55 -18.71
C ALA A 335 6.41 0.45 -17.89
N THR A 336 5.70 -0.64 -17.58
CA THR A 336 6.18 -1.82 -16.85
C THR A 336 6.34 -3.06 -17.75
N GLU A 337 6.31 -2.88 -19.07
CA GLU A 337 6.57 -3.91 -20.09
C GLU A 337 5.46 -4.98 -20.24
N TYR A 338 4.27 -4.72 -19.69
CA TYR A 338 3.05 -5.55 -19.79
C TYR A 338 2.00 -5.02 -20.77
N GLY A 339 2.34 -4.10 -21.66
CA GLY A 339 1.42 -3.53 -22.66
C GLY A 339 0.73 -4.58 -23.55
N HIS A 340 1.36 -5.73 -23.75
CA HIS A 340 0.86 -6.85 -24.54
C HIS A 340 -0.30 -7.62 -23.88
N VAL A 341 -0.54 -7.43 -22.58
CA VAL A 341 -1.60 -8.12 -21.82
C VAL A 341 -2.99 -7.62 -22.19
N LEU A 342 -3.10 -6.38 -22.66
CA LEU A 342 -4.38 -5.76 -22.99
C LEU A 342 -4.50 -5.50 -24.48
N ARG A 343 -5.73 -5.55 -25.00
CA ARG A 343 -6.06 -5.20 -26.38
C ARG A 343 -6.81 -3.88 -26.43
N ARG A 344 -6.48 -3.06 -27.41
CA ARG A 344 -7.23 -1.84 -27.71
C ARG A 344 -8.66 -2.18 -28.16
N LYS A 345 -9.61 -1.38 -27.70
CA LYS A 345 -11.03 -1.45 -28.03
C LYS A 345 -11.60 -0.04 -28.22
N ARG A 346 -12.46 0.10 -29.22
CA ARG A 346 -13.25 1.30 -29.45
C ARG A 346 -14.72 0.94 -29.29
N TYR A 347 -15.37 1.60 -28.33
CA TYR A 347 -16.80 1.46 -28.14
C TYR A 347 -17.57 2.37 -29.11
N PRO A 348 -18.86 2.10 -29.38
CA PRO A 348 -19.72 3.01 -30.10
C PRO A 348 -19.71 4.42 -29.46
N ILE A 349 -19.87 5.44 -30.30
CA ILE A 349 -19.90 6.84 -29.86
C ILE A 349 -20.96 7.04 -28.77
N GLY A 350 -20.62 7.78 -27.73
CA GLY A 350 -21.47 8.05 -26.57
C GLY A 350 -21.51 6.93 -25.52
N THR A 351 -20.79 5.82 -25.73
CA THR A 351 -20.71 4.74 -24.72
C THR A 351 -19.82 5.18 -23.56
N GLU A 352 -20.43 5.42 -22.41
CA GLU A 352 -19.74 5.74 -21.17
C GLU A 352 -19.16 4.48 -20.49
N ARG A 353 -17.87 4.52 -20.12
CA ARG A 353 -17.21 3.48 -19.32
C ARG A 353 -16.38 4.09 -18.19
N ILE A 354 -16.16 3.34 -17.12
CA ILE A 354 -15.30 3.72 -15.99
C ILE A 354 -14.05 2.84 -16.05
N CYS A 355 -12.88 3.43 -15.87
CA CYS A 355 -11.64 2.65 -15.76
C CYS A 355 -11.64 1.85 -14.46
N ASP A 356 -11.37 0.56 -14.54
CA ASP A 356 -11.32 -0.34 -13.37
C ASP A 356 -10.18 -0.04 -12.41
N PHE A 357 -9.18 0.76 -12.82
CA PHE A 357 -8.12 1.27 -11.96
C PHE A 357 -8.39 2.68 -11.41
N SER A 358 -9.56 3.26 -11.72
CA SER A 358 -10.00 4.56 -11.18
C SER A 358 -10.39 4.46 -9.72
N ALA A 359 -10.14 5.51 -8.93
CA ALA A 359 -10.50 5.54 -7.51
C ALA A 359 -12.01 5.38 -7.24
N VAL A 360 -12.86 5.68 -8.24
CA VAL A 360 -14.33 5.52 -8.14
C VAL A 360 -14.82 4.13 -8.58
N ALA A 361 -13.96 3.30 -9.18
CA ALA A 361 -14.32 1.93 -9.53
C ALA A 361 -14.36 1.06 -8.27
N SER A 362 -15.42 0.26 -8.14
CA SER A 362 -15.73 -0.53 -6.95
C SER A 362 -14.65 -1.55 -6.57
N ARG A 363 -13.82 -1.97 -7.54
CA ARG A 363 -12.76 -2.98 -7.39
C ARG A 363 -11.35 -2.47 -7.64
N SER A 364 -11.17 -1.16 -7.75
CA SER A 364 -9.87 -0.57 -8.11
C SER A 364 -8.74 -1.00 -7.20
N ARG A 365 -8.99 -1.08 -5.88
CA ARG A 365 -8.02 -1.58 -4.91
C ARG A 365 -7.62 -3.02 -5.21
N GLN A 366 -8.59 -3.92 -5.41
CA GLN A 366 -8.34 -5.33 -5.69
C GLN A 366 -7.54 -5.52 -6.98
N TYR A 367 -7.91 -4.81 -8.05
CA TYR A 367 -7.20 -4.89 -9.31
C TYR A 367 -5.78 -4.32 -9.21
N LEU A 368 -5.57 -3.23 -8.47
CA LEU A 368 -4.22 -2.70 -8.21
C LEU A 368 -3.36 -3.70 -7.43
N LEU A 369 -3.91 -4.39 -6.43
CA LEU A 369 -3.18 -5.42 -5.68
C LEU A 369 -2.79 -6.60 -6.57
N GLN A 370 -3.71 -7.10 -7.41
CA GLN A 370 -3.41 -8.21 -8.31
C GLN A 370 -2.49 -7.79 -9.46
N TRP A 371 -2.61 -6.56 -9.97
CA TRP A 371 -1.65 -5.99 -10.91
C TRP A 371 -0.26 -5.89 -10.29
N ARG A 372 -0.15 -5.45 -9.03
CA ARG A 372 1.13 -5.38 -8.30
C ARG A 372 1.73 -6.78 -8.15
N ARG A 373 0.92 -7.78 -7.81
CA ARG A 373 1.37 -9.19 -7.76
C ARG A 373 1.91 -9.65 -9.11
N MET A 374 1.18 -9.40 -10.20
CA MET A 374 1.65 -9.66 -11.56
C MET A 374 2.99 -8.97 -11.83
N ASN A 375 3.13 -7.70 -11.44
CA ASN A 375 4.37 -6.94 -11.63
C ASN A 375 5.56 -7.52 -10.83
N PHE A 376 5.33 -8.07 -9.64
CA PHE A 376 6.38 -8.73 -8.85
C PHE A 376 6.74 -10.13 -9.35
N VAL A 377 5.76 -10.89 -9.88
CA VAL A 377 5.91 -12.33 -10.20
C VAL A 377 6.10 -12.60 -11.69
N GLY A 378 5.54 -11.76 -12.56
CA GLY A 378 5.46 -11.95 -14.00
C GLY A 378 4.29 -12.83 -14.47
N ASP A 379 3.35 -13.20 -13.59
CA ASP A 379 2.22 -14.07 -13.93
C ASP A 379 1.01 -13.30 -14.47
N THR A 380 1.01 -13.02 -15.77
CA THR A 380 -0.07 -12.32 -16.48
C THR A 380 -1.36 -13.16 -16.53
N ASN A 381 -1.24 -14.48 -16.63
CA ASN A 381 -2.39 -15.39 -16.66
C ASN A 381 -3.09 -15.47 -15.30
N GLY A 382 -2.33 -15.44 -14.20
CA GLY A 382 -2.87 -15.35 -12.85
C GLY A 382 -3.74 -14.10 -12.66
N PHE A 383 -3.23 -12.95 -13.12
CA PHE A 383 -4.00 -11.71 -13.15
C PHE A 383 -5.27 -11.83 -14.01
N ALA A 384 -5.15 -12.31 -15.25
CA ALA A 384 -6.28 -12.40 -16.16
C ALA A 384 -7.40 -13.32 -15.63
N ARG A 385 -7.04 -14.48 -15.08
CA ARG A 385 -8.00 -15.40 -14.46
C ARG A 385 -8.66 -14.81 -13.22
N TYR A 386 -7.93 -14.02 -12.43
CA TYR A 386 -8.53 -13.32 -11.29
C TYR A 386 -9.60 -12.34 -11.76
N VAL A 387 -9.26 -11.46 -12.72
CA VAL A 387 -10.18 -10.46 -13.25
C VAL A 387 -11.43 -11.11 -13.82
N LYS A 388 -11.28 -12.15 -14.66
CA LYS A 388 -12.41 -12.93 -15.22
C LYS A 388 -13.38 -13.45 -14.16
N ARG A 389 -12.89 -13.88 -13.00
CA ARG A 389 -13.76 -14.43 -11.95
C ARG A 389 -14.52 -13.37 -11.17
N VAL A 390 -13.97 -12.17 -11.04
CA VAL A 390 -14.52 -11.15 -10.12
C VAL A 390 -15.21 -9.99 -10.82
N SER A 391 -14.96 -9.77 -12.12
CA SER A 391 -15.48 -8.59 -12.83
C SER A 391 -17.01 -8.51 -12.85
N LEU A 392 -17.68 -9.65 -13.04
CA LEU A 392 -19.13 -9.76 -13.05
C LEU A 392 -19.76 -9.90 -11.65
N LEU A 393 -18.94 -10.03 -10.60
CA LEU A 393 -19.48 -10.21 -9.24
C LEU A 393 -19.90 -8.87 -8.65
N PRO A 394 -20.99 -8.82 -7.86
CA PRO A 394 -21.35 -7.62 -7.13
C PRO A 394 -20.31 -7.35 -6.02
N PRO A 395 -19.99 -6.07 -5.71
CA PRO A 395 -19.05 -5.73 -4.65
C PRO A 395 -19.49 -6.32 -3.30
N CYS A 396 -18.55 -6.45 -2.36
CA CYS A 396 -18.88 -6.90 -1.01
C CYS A 396 -19.92 -5.94 -0.39
N PRO A 397 -21.04 -6.45 0.17
CA PRO A 397 -22.04 -5.60 0.81
C PRO A 397 -21.56 -5.07 2.18
N GLY A 398 -20.41 -5.55 2.67
CA GLY A 398 -19.89 -5.21 3.98
C GLY A 398 -20.88 -5.60 5.07
N SER A 399 -21.26 -4.61 5.88
CA SER A 399 -22.28 -4.71 6.93
C SER A 399 -23.67 -4.92 6.46
N SER A 400 -23.94 -4.42 5.26
CA SER A 400 -25.30 -4.18 4.87
C SER A 400 -25.93 -5.54 4.61
N PRO A 401 -26.97 -5.90 5.37
CA PRO A 401 -27.70 -7.12 5.08
C PRO A 401 -28.35 -6.97 3.71
N VAL A 402 -28.19 -7.99 2.86
CA VAL A 402 -28.70 -8.00 1.50
C VAL A 402 -29.36 -9.35 1.20
N LYS A 403 -30.44 -9.30 0.41
CA LYS A 403 -31.17 -10.46 -0.09
C LYS A 403 -30.68 -10.82 -1.49
N SER A 404 -31.09 -11.99 -1.97
CA SER A 404 -30.89 -12.42 -3.36
C SER A 404 -29.43 -12.44 -3.82
N ARG A 405 -28.53 -12.83 -2.93
CA ARG A 405 -27.13 -13.10 -3.23
C ARG A 405 -26.79 -14.56 -2.96
N ARG A 406 -25.72 -15.03 -3.59
CA ARG A 406 -25.15 -16.33 -3.26
C ARG A 406 -24.21 -16.18 -2.08
N TRP A 407 -24.45 -16.98 -1.04
CA TRP A 407 -23.63 -17.01 0.16
C TRP A 407 -22.86 -18.32 0.27
N TYR A 408 -21.60 -18.21 0.69
CA TYR A 408 -20.71 -19.34 0.91
C TYR A 408 -20.30 -19.37 2.38
N GLY A 409 -20.43 -20.50 3.06
CA GLY A 409 -19.97 -20.58 4.44
C GLY A 409 -20.62 -21.71 5.21
N MET A 410 -20.82 -21.47 6.50
CA MET A 410 -21.51 -22.37 7.42
C MET A 410 -22.60 -21.55 8.13
N ASP A 411 -23.45 -22.19 8.92
CA ASP A 411 -24.54 -21.46 9.60
C ASP A 411 -24.02 -20.36 10.55
N GLU A 412 -22.77 -20.46 11.00
CA GLU A 412 -22.13 -19.50 11.90
C GLU A 412 -21.46 -18.30 11.22
N PHE A 413 -21.18 -18.35 9.90
CA PHE A 413 -20.57 -17.25 9.16
C PHE A 413 -20.74 -17.36 7.65
N TYR A 414 -20.80 -16.20 6.97
CA TYR A 414 -21.03 -16.12 5.53
C TYR A 414 -20.02 -15.25 4.78
N PHE A 415 -19.66 -15.73 3.59
CA PHE A 415 -18.90 -15.02 2.57
C PHE A 415 -19.87 -14.62 1.46
N CYS A 416 -19.85 -13.34 1.07
CA CYS A 416 -20.41 -12.96 -0.24
C CYS A 416 -19.55 -13.51 -1.38
N GLU A 417 -20.06 -13.51 -2.62
CA GLU A 417 -19.36 -14.05 -3.78
C GLU A 417 -17.97 -13.41 -3.97
N SER A 418 -17.85 -12.10 -3.74
CA SER A 418 -16.58 -11.39 -3.83
C SER A 418 -15.55 -11.88 -2.80
N CYS A 419 -15.94 -11.94 -1.53
CA CYS A 419 -15.01 -12.35 -0.47
C CYS A 419 -14.67 -13.84 -0.60
N TYR A 420 -15.61 -14.66 -1.10
CA TYR A 420 -15.30 -16.04 -1.44
C TYR A 420 -14.22 -16.12 -2.51
N GLU A 421 -14.32 -15.40 -3.63
CA GLU A 421 -13.25 -15.38 -4.64
C GLU A 421 -11.90 -14.90 -4.12
N GLU A 422 -11.90 -13.94 -3.18
CA GLU A 422 -10.68 -13.35 -2.64
C GLU A 422 -9.97 -14.23 -1.61
N ILE A 423 -10.70 -14.80 -0.65
CA ILE A 423 -10.08 -15.51 0.49
C ILE A 423 -10.70 -16.89 0.79
N GLY A 424 -11.91 -17.18 0.30
CA GLY A 424 -12.58 -18.45 0.55
C GLY A 424 -12.20 -19.53 -0.47
N ARG A 425 -12.07 -19.17 -1.75
CA ARG A 425 -11.81 -20.10 -2.85
C ARG A 425 -10.41 -20.69 -2.68
N GLY A 426 -10.35 -22.02 -2.65
CA GLY A 426 -9.09 -22.75 -2.49
C GLY A 426 -8.54 -22.75 -1.07
N SER A 427 -9.27 -22.20 -0.10
CA SER A 427 -8.95 -22.35 1.32
C SER A 427 -9.15 -23.81 1.79
N TYR A 428 -8.61 -24.15 2.95
CA TYR A 428 -8.72 -25.51 3.52
C TYR A 428 -10.18 -25.94 3.71
N PHE A 429 -11.04 -25.02 4.14
CA PHE A 429 -12.45 -25.30 4.44
C PHE A 429 -13.40 -25.02 3.27
N ALA A 430 -12.90 -24.59 2.10
CA ALA A 430 -13.72 -24.24 0.95
C ALA A 430 -14.66 -25.37 0.50
N ALA A 431 -14.21 -26.62 0.61
CA ALA A 431 -15.00 -27.81 0.27
C ALA A 431 -16.10 -28.14 1.29
N SER A 432 -16.00 -27.58 2.51
CA SER A 432 -16.97 -27.77 3.59
C SER A 432 -18.04 -26.67 3.61
N PHE A 433 -17.96 -25.69 2.72
CA PHE A 433 -18.94 -24.61 2.66
C PHE A 433 -20.25 -25.07 2.04
N THR A 434 -21.34 -24.77 2.74
CA THR A 434 -22.68 -24.81 2.18
C THR A 434 -22.84 -23.63 1.24
N ILE A 435 -23.32 -23.90 0.02
CA ILE A 435 -23.70 -22.85 -0.93
C ILE A 435 -25.19 -22.60 -0.71
N GLN A 436 -25.52 -21.43 -0.19
CA GLN A 436 -26.90 -20.98 -0.08
C GLN A 436 -27.23 -20.17 -1.34
N ASP A 437 -27.94 -20.83 -2.25
CA ASP A 437 -28.50 -20.23 -3.47
C ASP A 437 -29.90 -19.62 -3.24
N ASP A 438 -30.45 -19.74 -2.02
CA ASP A 438 -31.79 -19.23 -1.74
C ASP A 438 -31.82 -17.70 -1.77
N THR A 439 -32.52 -17.18 -2.77
CA THR A 439 -32.64 -15.76 -3.06
C THR A 439 -33.40 -14.95 -2.00
N GLN A 440 -33.94 -15.58 -0.95
CA GLN A 440 -34.70 -14.88 0.10
C GLN A 440 -33.94 -14.65 1.42
N THR A 441 -32.81 -15.33 1.66
CA THR A 441 -32.06 -15.18 2.92
C THR A 441 -31.33 -13.83 2.96
N GLU A 442 -31.71 -13.01 3.94
CA GLU A 442 -31.02 -11.76 4.25
C GLU A 442 -29.78 -12.05 5.11
N ALA A 443 -28.60 -11.76 4.58
CA ALA A 443 -27.34 -11.96 5.30
C ALA A 443 -26.36 -10.82 5.01
N TYR A 444 -25.33 -10.69 5.85
CA TYR A 444 -24.19 -9.80 5.66
C TYR A 444 -22.92 -10.64 5.46
N CYS A 445 -21.87 -10.03 4.93
CA CYS A 445 -20.60 -10.73 4.79
C CYS A 445 -19.81 -10.61 6.08
N ASP A 446 -19.29 -11.72 6.61
CA ASP A 446 -18.41 -11.71 7.79
C ASP A 446 -16.96 -11.30 7.46
N MET A 447 -16.59 -11.39 6.17
CA MET A 447 -15.20 -11.31 5.70
C MET A 447 -14.81 -9.93 5.14
N TYR A 448 -15.52 -8.87 5.48
CA TYR A 448 -15.25 -7.53 4.94
C TYR A 448 -14.12 -6.79 5.68
N THR A 449 -13.66 -7.24 6.85
CA THR A 449 -12.49 -6.68 7.56
C THR A 449 -11.25 -7.54 7.43
N ASP A 450 -10.06 -6.92 7.44
CA ASP A 450 -8.78 -7.64 7.41
C ASP A 450 -8.55 -8.48 8.68
N ASN A 451 -9.12 -8.09 9.82
CA ASN A 451 -9.09 -8.86 11.08
C ASN A 451 -9.84 -10.20 10.93
N MET A 452 -11.09 -10.15 10.45
CA MET A 452 -11.89 -11.36 10.19
C MET A 452 -11.21 -12.26 9.16
N ARG A 453 -10.72 -11.68 8.07
CA ARG A 453 -9.95 -12.40 7.04
C ARG A 453 -8.73 -13.08 7.64
N SER A 454 -7.96 -12.38 8.48
CA SER A 454 -6.77 -12.92 9.15
C SER A 454 -7.10 -14.08 10.08
N ARG A 455 -8.14 -13.96 10.91
CA ARG A 455 -8.57 -15.04 11.80
C ARG A 455 -9.04 -16.26 11.01
N TYR A 456 -9.77 -16.07 9.92
CA TYR A 456 -10.18 -17.15 9.03
C TYR A 456 -8.97 -17.86 8.38
N VAL A 457 -7.99 -17.09 7.89
CA VAL A 457 -6.76 -17.66 7.31
C VAL A 457 -5.96 -18.43 8.37
N LEU A 458 -5.87 -17.92 9.61
CA LEU A 458 -5.24 -18.64 10.73
C LEU A 458 -5.98 -19.95 11.05
N ALA A 459 -7.31 -19.94 11.04
CA ALA A 459 -8.11 -21.16 11.22
C ALA A 459 -7.85 -22.18 10.11
N CYS A 460 -7.77 -21.74 8.85
CA CYS A 460 -7.41 -22.61 7.72
C CYS A 460 -6.02 -23.23 7.89
N ARG A 461 -5.04 -22.47 8.38
CA ARG A 461 -3.67 -22.96 8.63
C ARG A 461 -3.62 -23.95 9.79
N GLY A 462 -4.33 -23.65 10.87
CA GLY A 462 -4.47 -24.53 12.03
C GLY A 462 -5.35 -25.76 11.76
N ARG A 463 -6.08 -25.77 10.63
CA ARG A 463 -7.11 -26.77 10.31
C ARG A 463 -8.15 -26.91 11.41
N ASP A 464 -8.44 -25.80 12.08
CA ASP A 464 -9.38 -25.72 13.20
C ASP A 464 -10.17 -24.41 13.13
N LEU A 465 -11.48 -24.53 12.93
CA LEU A 465 -12.42 -23.40 12.91
C LEU A 465 -12.90 -22.98 14.31
N SER A 466 -12.61 -23.74 15.37
CA SER A 466 -13.25 -23.57 16.68
C SER A 466 -13.07 -22.16 17.26
N ALA A 467 -11.85 -21.64 17.23
CA ALA A 467 -11.56 -20.28 17.70
C ALA A 467 -12.19 -19.20 16.81
N PHE A 468 -12.29 -19.44 15.51
CA PHE A 468 -12.90 -18.53 14.55
C PHE A 468 -14.43 -18.49 14.71
N ILE A 469 -15.09 -19.64 14.78
CA ILE A 469 -16.53 -19.77 15.02
C ILE A 469 -16.91 -19.14 16.37
N SER A 470 -16.14 -19.42 17.42
CA SER A 470 -16.36 -18.80 18.74
C SER A 470 -16.32 -17.27 18.67
N TYR A 471 -15.45 -16.73 17.81
CA TYR A 471 -15.36 -15.28 17.57
C TYR A 471 -16.56 -14.76 16.79
N CYS A 472 -16.96 -15.43 15.70
CA CYS A 472 -18.15 -15.08 14.91
C CYS A 472 -19.42 -15.07 15.79
N GLN A 473 -19.60 -16.08 16.63
CA GLN A 473 -20.73 -16.18 17.55
C GLN A 473 -20.73 -15.04 18.57
N ARG A 474 -19.58 -14.73 19.19
CA ARG A 474 -19.44 -13.61 20.11
C ARG A 474 -19.79 -12.29 19.42
N ARG A 475 -19.30 -12.10 18.20
CA ARG A 475 -19.56 -10.93 17.38
C ARG A 475 -21.05 -10.78 17.06
N ALA A 476 -21.73 -11.86 16.69
CA ALA A 476 -23.17 -11.87 16.46
C ALA A 476 -23.98 -11.58 17.74
N GLN A 477 -23.54 -12.08 18.90
CA GLN A 477 -24.15 -11.78 20.20
C GLN A 477 -24.01 -10.31 20.57
N VAL A 478 -22.81 -9.73 20.43
CA VAL A 478 -22.56 -8.31 20.68
C VAL A 478 -23.42 -7.46 19.74
N TRP A 479 -23.48 -7.81 18.46
CA TRP A 479 -24.35 -7.13 17.50
C TRP A 479 -25.81 -7.12 17.95
N LYS A 480 -26.35 -8.29 18.32
CA LYS A 480 -27.72 -8.41 18.84
C LYS A 480 -27.93 -7.54 20.08
N LEU A 481 -26.97 -7.55 21.01
CA LEU A 481 -27.03 -6.72 22.22
C LEU A 481 -27.07 -5.22 21.90
N CYS A 482 -26.25 -4.74 20.96
CA CYS A 482 -26.21 -3.33 20.57
C CYS A 482 -27.46 -2.89 19.81
N ILE A 483 -28.07 -3.79 19.02
CA ILE A 483 -29.36 -3.54 18.37
C ILE A 483 -30.47 -3.42 19.40
N ASP A 484 -30.56 -4.41 20.30
CA ASP A 484 -31.64 -4.52 21.26
C ASP A 484 -31.52 -3.43 22.36
N ASN A 485 -30.32 -2.88 22.58
CA ASN A 485 -30.02 -1.92 23.63
C ASN A 485 -29.19 -0.73 23.09
N PRO A 486 -29.83 0.29 22.51
CA PRO A 486 -29.13 1.46 21.98
C PRO A 486 -28.33 2.23 23.06
N GLU A 487 -28.73 2.14 24.33
CA GLU A 487 -27.98 2.70 25.46
C GLU A 487 -26.65 1.98 25.74
N VAL A 488 -26.62 0.64 25.61
CA VAL A 488 -25.37 -0.13 25.70
C VAL A 488 -24.45 0.26 24.57
N SER A 489 -25.00 0.51 23.39
CA SER A 489 -24.19 1.04 22.30
C SER A 489 -23.68 2.44 22.57
N ALA A 490 -24.47 3.33 23.16
CA ALA A 490 -24.03 4.67 23.55
C ALA A 490 -22.98 4.63 24.68
N GLN A 491 -23.07 3.67 25.61
CA GLN A 491 -22.08 3.47 26.67
C GLN A 491 -20.79 2.85 26.14
N MET A 492 -20.87 1.89 25.22
CA MET A 492 -19.71 1.35 24.50
C MET A 492 -19.05 2.44 23.64
N GLN A 493 -19.85 3.30 22.99
CA GLN A 493 -19.37 4.49 22.29
C GLN A 493 -18.64 5.43 23.24
N THR A 494 -19.23 5.74 24.39
CA THR A 494 -18.63 6.65 25.37
C THR A 494 -17.35 6.05 25.96
N SER A 495 -17.32 4.74 26.20
CA SER A 495 -16.12 4.05 26.72
C SER A 495 -15.02 3.95 25.66
N ALA A 496 -15.36 3.66 24.40
CA ALA A 496 -14.40 3.65 23.30
C ALA A 496 -13.91 5.06 22.95
N GLN A 497 -14.79 6.06 23.00
CA GLN A 497 -14.44 7.48 22.87
C GLN A 497 -13.72 8.02 24.10
N GLN A 498 -13.88 7.44 25.29
CA GLN A 498 -13.09 7.74 26.48
C GLN A 498 -11.77 6.99 26.49
N ASP A 499 -11.65 5.83 25.83
CA ASP A 499 -10.37 5.18 25.59
C ASP A 499 -9.61 5.89 24.47
N LEU A 500 -10.31 6.39 23.44
CA LEU A 500 -9.77 7.28 22.41
C LEU A 500 -9.60 8.73 22.90
N GLY A 501 -10.34 9.14 23.94
CA GLY A 501 -10.47 10.52 24.43
C GLY A 501 -9.74 10.78 25.74
N ASN A 502 -9.49 9.79 26.61
CA ASN A 502 -8.41 9.87 27.60
C ASN A 502 -7.04 9.79 26.92
N MET A 503 -6.99 9.33 25.66
CA MET A 503 -5.88 9.56 24.75
C MET A 503 -5.87 10.99 24.15
N ASP A 504 -6.92 11.82 24.33
CA ASP A 504 -7.06 13.15 23.70
C ASP A 504 -7.27 14.31 24.70
N VAL A 505 -7.68 14.07 25.95
CA VAL A 505 -8.15 15.09 26.93
C VAL A 505 -7.06 15.58 27.90
N THR A 506 -5.84 15.04 27.86
CA THR A 506 -4.69 15.79 28.39
C THR A 506 -4.18 16.87 27.43
N SER A 507 -4.79 17.03 26.24
CA SER A 507 -4.29 17.91 25.16
C SER A 507 -5.02 19.25 24.97
N THR A 508 -5.60 19.85 26.01
CA THR A 508 -6.14 21.22 25.89
C THR A 508 -5.62 22.18 26.94
N ARG A 509 -4.37 22.63 26.73
CA ARG A 509 -4.03 24.07 26.77
C ARG A 509 -2.71 24.36 26.06
N ASP A 510 -2.80 25.39 25.22
CA ASP A 510 -1.80 26.08 24.41
C ASP A 510 -1.38 25.51 23.05
N ILE A 511 -1.55 26.40 22.06
CA ILE A 511 -1.66 26.20 20.62
C ILE A 511 -0.26 26.26 19.99
N GLY A 512 0.13 25.17 19.31
CA GLY A 512 1.33 25.08 18.48
C GLY A 512 1.09 24.16 17.28
N THR A 513 0.72 24.77 16.15
CA THR A 513 0.73 24.30 14.75
C THR A 513 0.81 22.78 14.48
N ARG A 514 -0.35 22.21 14.18
CA ARG A 514 -0.63 20.83 13.75
C ARG A 514 0.19 20.39 12.52
N ARG A 515 0.81 19.22 12.65
CA ARG A 515 1.29 18.33 11.58
C ARG A 515 0.07 17.72 10.87
N SER A 516 0.00 17.80 9.54
CA SER A 516 -0.95 17.03 8.74
C SER A 516 -0.23 16.02 7.85
N GLN A 517 -0.84 14.83 7.85
CA GLN A 517 -0.55 13.59 7.13
C GLN A 517 -0.33 13.79 5.62
N GLY A 518 0.52 12.95 5.04
CA GLY A 518 0.68 12.87 3.59
C GLY A 518 1.94 12.13 3.17
N ASP A 519 1.93 10.81 3.36
CA ASP A 519 2.28 9.85 2.32
C ASP A 519 1.52 8.56 2.64
N ALA A 520 0.90 7.97 1.61
CA ALA A 520 0.10 6.76 1.71
C ALA A 520 0.89 5.61 1.05
N SER A 521 1.48 4.75 1.87
CA SER A 521 1.18 3.32 1.71
C SER A 521 -0.35 3.19 1.77
N TRP A 522 -0.97 2.37 0.93
CA TRP A 522 -2.40 2.07 1.06
C TRP A 522 -2.66 1.29 2.37
N CYS A 523 -2.54 1.97 3.50
CA CYS A 523 -3.33 1.77 4.69
C CYS A 523 -4.46 2.79 4.59
N PRO A 524 -5.72 2.39 4.77
CA PRO A 524 -6.83 3.32 4.70
C PRO A 524 -6.62 4.41 5.76
N PRO A 525 -7.05 5.67 5.52
CA PRO A 525 -7.50 6.45 6.66
C PRO A 525 -8.58 5.62 7.34
N SER A 526 -8.53 5.49 8.65
CA SER A 526 -9.67 5.06 9.47
C SER A 526 -10.80 6.10 9.36
N ALA A 527 -11.30 6.28 8.15
CA ALA A 527 -12.37 7.16 7.74
C ALA A 527 -13.30 6.34 6.85
N GLY A 528 -13.79 5.22 7.40
CA GLY A 528 -14.60 4.22 6.70
C GLY A 528 -16.07 4.63 6.50
N ALA A 529 -16.44 5.89 6.71
CA ALA A 529 -17.85 6.23 6.88
C ALA A 529 -18.30 7.57 6.28
N GLU A 530 -17.53 8.64 6.46
CA GLU A 530 -17.98 9.99 6.08
C GLU A 530 -17.76 10.32 4.60
N ALA A 531 -16.71 9.77 3.97
CA ALA A 531 -16.43 9.99 2.56
C ALA A 531 -17.49 9.34 1.65
N ILE A 532 -18.00 8.18 2.04
CA ILE A 532 -19.08 7.47 1.34
C ILE A 532 -20.41 8.22 1.49
N HIS A 533 -20.66 8.85 2.65
CA HIS A 533 -21.89 9.61 2.90
C HIS A 533 -21.92 10.97 2.18
N ARG A 534 -20.78 11.66 2.04
CA ARG A 534 -20.68 12.90 1.25
C ARG A 534 -20.79 12.66 -0.26
N HIS A 535 -20.30 11.51 -0.75
CA HIS A 535 -20.43 11.18 -2.17
C HIS A 535 -21.87 10.82 -2.57
N ALA A 536 -22.63 10.17 -1.68
CA ALA A 536 -24.04 9.85 -1.89
C ALA A 536 -24.98 11.08 -1.84
N GLN A 537 -24.58 12.17 -1.17
CA GLN A 537 -25.35 13.41 -1.14
C GLN A 537 -25.10 14.32 -2.35
N GLY A 538 -23.96 14.17 -3.04
CA GLY A 538 -23.59 15.00 -4.21
C GLY A 538 -24.17 14.52 -5.55
N GLN A 539 -24.67 13.29 -5.63
CA GLN A 539 -25.36 12.77 -6.82
C GLN A 539 -26.84 12.66 -6.49
N GLY A 540 -27.66 13.59 -7.00
CA GLY A 540 -29.10 13.65 -6.82
C GLY A 540 -29.87 12.45 -7.39
N ARG A 541 -29.63 11.25 -6.86
CA ARG A 541 -30.36 10.00 -7.09
C ARG A 541 -30.65 9.35 -5.74
N LEU A 542 -31.55 9.99 -4.99
CA LEU A 542 -32.36 9.32 -3.98
C LEU A 542 -33.81 9.36 -4.45
N SER A 543 -34.21 8.33 -5.18
CA SER A 543 -35.58 7.85 -5.06
C SER A 543 -35.53 6.34 -4.87
N MET A 544 -36.13 5.91 -3.75
CA MET A 544 -36.46 4.53 -3.39
C MET A 544 -35.36 3.67 -2.75
N ILE A 545 -34.91 4.04 -1.54
CA ILE A 545 -34.60 3.08 -0.46
C ILE A 545 -35.17 3.64 0.85
N ASN A 546 -35.96 2.84 1.57
CA ASN A 546 -36.54 3.19 2.86
C ASN A 546 -35.45 3.13 3.97
N PRO A 547 -35.09 4.24 4.64
CA PRO A 547 -33.90 4.38 5.49
C PRO A 547 -34.19 4.12 6.97
N SER A 548 -34.76 2.99 7.33
CA SER A 548 -35.21 2.73 8.70
C SER A 548 -34.16 1.98 9.55
N ASN A 549 -33.06 2.67 9.90
CA ASN A 549 -32.52 2.82 11.28
C ASN A 549 -31.04 3.28 11.27
N PRO A 550 -30.76 4.60 11.25
CA PRO A 550 -29.39 5.15 11.24
C PRO A 550 -28.54 4.78 12.47
N VAL A 551 -29.18 4.30 13.55
CA VAL A 551 -28.49 3.77 14.73
C VAL A 551 -27.70 2.52 14.38
N HIS A 552 -28.25 1.56 13.62
CA HIS A 552 -27.54 0.32 13.25
C HIS A 552 -26.25 0.57 12.45
N LEU A 553 -26.24 1.59 11.59
CA LEU A 553 -25.08 1.91 10.76
C LEU A 553 -23.96 2.57 11.57
N ALA A 554 -24.31 3.40 12.57
CA ALA A 554 -23.35 4.10 13.43
C ALA A 554 -22.67 3.15 14.43
N ILE A 555 -23.45 2.25 15.04
CA ILE A 555 -22.97 1.20 15.95
C ILE A 555 -21.94 0.30 15.25
N TRP A 556 -22.23 -0.08 14.00
CA TRP A 556 -21.39 -1.02 13.26
C TRP A 556 -20.11 -0.37 12.68
N LYS A 557 -20.22 0.88 12.19
CA LYS A 557 -19.07 1.65 11.70
C LYS A 557 -18.01 1.86 12.77
N GLN A 558 -18.42 2.14 14.01
CA GLN A 558 -17.50 2.41 15.11
C GLN A 558 -16.91 1.14 15.73
N TRP A 559 -17.64 0.01 15.75
CA TRP A 559 -17.07 -1.26 16.22
C TRP A 559 -16.04 -1.85 15.25
N ALA A 560 -16.26 -1.70 13.94
CA ALA A 560 -15.25 -2.05 12.92
C ALA A 560 -13.98 -1.17 12.99
N GLU A 561 -14.06 0.00 13.63
CA GLU A 561 -12.92 0.89 13.93
C GLU A 561 -12.29 0.63 15.31
N MET A 562 -12.95 -0.14 16.19
CA MET A 562 -12.42 -0.59 17.49
C MET A 562 -11.70 -1.96 17.42
N GLU A 563 -11.97 -2.76 16.37
CA GLU A 563 -11.16 -3.94 15.99
C GLU A 563 -9.81 -3.55 15.36
#